data_AF-A0A7J6U3Z2-F1
#
_entry.id   AF-A0A7J6U3Z2-F1
#
_cell.length_a   1.000
_cell.length_b   1.000
_cell.length_c   1.000
_cell.angle_alpha   90.00
_cell.angle_beta   90.00
_cell.angle_gamma   90.00
#
_symmetry.space_group_name_H-M   'P 1'
#
loop_
_entity.id
_entity.type
_entity.pdbx_description
1 polymer ?
#
loop_
_entity_poly.entity_id
_entity_poly.type
_entity_poly.pdbx_seq_one_letter_code
_entity_poly.pdbx_strand_id
1 'polypeptide(L)'
;MAEEEAVSYSLVTEEGETRQTAFGYTGKGTATYPNGDVYEGHFKDGTKSGDGVYTHKNGNTYEGSYEEGKRHGIGKYTMVEGGSYYHGSFARGLYNGKGTMMYAESGDVYTGEWKDGLRHGTGTYVYRRGQASITGSWKDDRIIEGTWRLSPDHNSPVFEGKFDPKFSQPIGEGVWTLPDGGRIFGKYNQTHTPSDISDDIITNLHWVSSDGACV
;
A
#
# COMPACT_ATOMS: atom_id res chain seq x y z
N MET A 1 -26.74 17.67 -12.61
CA MET A 1 -26.74 18.08 -11.21
C MET A 1 -27.51 17.03 -10.46
N ALA A 2 -26.82 16.08 -9.84
CA ALA A 2 -27.47 15.11 -8.97
C ALA A 2 -27.53 15.77 -7.60
N GLU A 3 -28.74 16.06 -7.12
CA GLU A 3 -28.96 16.29 -5.70
C GLU A 3 -28.52 15.01 -5.00
N GLU A 4 -27.32 15.05 -4.42
CA GLU A 4 -26.91 14.06 -3.42
C GLU A 4 -27.94 14.20 -2.31
N GLU A 5 -28.83 13.20 -2.18
CA GLU A 5 -29.82 13.15 -1.11
C GLU A 5 -29.07 13.50 0.18
N ALA A 6 -29.43 14.63 0.79
CA ALA A 6 -28.82 15.05 2.03
C ALA A 6 -29.20 14.00 3.07
N VAL A 7 -28.36 12.97 3.21
CA VAL A 7 -28.56 11.91 4.18
C VAL A 7 -28.66 12.62 5.51
N SER A 8 -29.84 12.60 6.13
CA SER A 8 -30.04 13.26 7.41
C SER A 8 -29.15 12.58 8.43
N TYR A 9 -28.19 13.32 8.98
CA TYR A 9 -27.30 12.86 10.05
C TYR A 9 -27.28 13.87 11.17
N SER A 10 -26.95 13.43 12.38
CA SER A 10 -26.84 14.34 13.52
C SER A 10 -25.48 15.03 13.48
N LEU A 11 -25.44 16.35 13.35
CA LEU A 11 -24.23 17.18 13.51
C LEU A 11 -24.31 17.89 14.86
N VAL A 12 -23.28 17.73 15.69
CA VAL A 12 -23.06 18.59 16.87
C VAL A 12 -21.91 19.55 16.53
N THR A 13 -22.17 20.85 16.55
CA THR A 13 -21.14 21.87 16.30
C THR A 13 -20.19 22.00 17.49
N GLU A 14 -19.06 22.68 17.31
CA GLU A 14 -18.12 23.02 18.38
C GLU A 14 -18.80 23.80 19.53
N GLU A 15 -19.83 24.60 19.23
CA GLU A 15 -20.63 25.35 20.21
C GLU A 15 -21.75 24.52 20.87
N GLY A 16 -21.90 23.25 20.49
CA GLY A 16 -22.92 22.34 21.03
C GLY A 16 -24.29 22.45 20.36
N GLU A 17 -24.43 23.19 19.25
CA GLU A 17 -25.66 23.21 18.46
C GLU A 17 -25.86 21.86 17.78
N THR A 18 -27.07 21.30 17.84
CA THR A 18 -27.42 20.06 17.12
C THR A 18 -28.20 20.39 15.85
N ARG A 19 -27.72 19.88 14.71
CA ARG A 19 -28.32 20.05 13.38
C ARG A 19 -28.55 18.67 12.74
N GLN A 20 -29.54 18.54 11.86
CA GLN A 20 -29.83 17.29 11.12
C GLN A 20 -29.10 17.20 9.77
N THR A 21 -28.27 18.20 9.47
CA THR A 21 -27.45 18.31 8.26
C THR A 21 -26.33 19.31 8.55
N ALA A 22 -25.20 19.19 7.85
CA ALA A 22 -24.18 20.24 7.84
C ALA A 22 -24.43 21.31 6.78
N PHE A 23 -25.51 21.27 6.00
CA PHE A 23 -25.72 22.25 4.93
C PHE A 23 -25.50 23.71 5.38
N GLY A 24 -24.61 24.41 4.68
CA GLY A 24 -24.20 25.78 5.01
C GLY A 24 -23.38 25.94 6.29
N TYR A 25 -22.96 24.85 6.93
CA TYR A 25 -22.09 24.89 8.11
C TYR A 25 -20.62 25.03 7.72
N THR A 26 -19.92 25.95 8.37
CA THR A 26 -18.47 26.06 8.30
C THR A 26 -17.93 26.16 9.72
N GLY A 27 -17.01 25.27 10.09
CA GLY A 27 -16.53 25.12 11.46
C GLY A 27 -16.25 23.66 11.82
N LYS A 28 -15.83 23.40 13.06
CA LYS A 28 -15.60 22.04 13.55
C LYS A 28 -16.89 21.43 14.09
N GLY A 29 -17.08 20.14 13.85
CA GLY A 29 -18.19 19.43 14.48
C GLY A 29 -18.07 17.93 14.37
N THR A 30 -19.01 17.26 15.02
CA THR A 30 -19.13 15.81 15.05
C THR A 30 -20.41 15.40 14.34
N ALA A 31 -20.28 14.74 13.19
CA ALA A 31 -21.37 14.15 12.43
C ALA A 31 -21.50 12.65 12.74
N THR A 32 -22.68 12.24 13.21
CA THR A 32 -23.05 10.85 13.45
C THR A 32 -24.04 10.40 12.38
N TYR A 33 -23.61 9.47 11.54
CA TYR A 33 -24.35 8.98 10.38
C TYR A 33 -25.34 7.86 10.78
N PRO A 34 -26.45 7.68 10.04
CA PRO A 34 -27.42 6.61 10.31
C PRO A 34 -26.85 5.19 10.29
N ASN A 35 -25.76 4.98 9.54
CA ASN A 35 -25.06 3.70 9.48
C ASN A 35 -24.17 3.43 10.71
N GLY A 36 -24.05 4.38 11.63
CA GLY A 36 -23.21 4.31 12.83
C GLY A 36 -21.79 4.84 12.63
N ASP A 37 -21.43 5.31 11.43
CA ASP A 37 -20.16 5.98 11.22
C ASP A 37 -20.16 7.35 11.91
N VAL A 38 -18.96 7.83 12.27
CA VAL A 38 -18.77 9.13 12.92
C VAL A 38 -17.66 9.89 12.21
N TYR A 39 -17.89 11.16 11.92
CA TYR A 39 -16.86 12.09 11.48
C TYR A 39 -16.70 13.20 12.51
N GLU A 40 -15.48 13.45 12.95
CA GLU A 40 -15.10 14.59 13.79
C GLU A 40 -14.07 15.42 13.03
N GLY A 41 -14.38 16.67 12.71
CA GLY A 41 -13.45 17.50 11.95
C GLY A 41 -14.07 18.77 11.40
N HIS A 42 -13.36 19.40 10.46
CA HIS A 42 -13.83 20.66 9.88
C HIS A 42 -14.82 20.43 8.73
N PHE A 43 -15.80 21.32 8.67
CA PHE A 43 -16.72 21.45 7.56
C PHE A 43 -16.50 22.80 6.88
N LYS A 44 -16.72 22.81 5.57
CA LYS A 44 -16.81 24.02 4.75
C LYS A 44 -18.07 23.90 3.89
N ASP A 45 -19.01 24.80 4.10
CA ASP A 45 -20.32 24.82 3.43
C ASP A 45 -21.04 23.45 3.47
N GLY A 46 -20.92 22.77 4.62
CA GLY A 46 -21.51 21.46 4.88
C GLY A 46 -20.75 20.26 4.33
N THR A 47 -19.60 20.48 3.72
CA THR A 47 -18.75 19.42 3.18
C THR A 47 -17.53 19.22 4.07
N LYS A 48 -17.11 17.97 4.32
CA LYS A 48 -15.88 17.68 5.09
C LYS A 48 -14.68 18.34 4.42
N SER A 49 -13.85 18.99 5.22
CA SER A 49 -12.69 19.76 4.75
C SER A 49 -11.63 19.81 5.83
N GLY A 50 -10.38 20.16 5.49
CA GLY A 50 -9.31 20.28 6.47
C GLY A 50 -9.09 18.99 7.24
N ASP A 51 -8.56 19.09 8.46
CA ASP A 51 -8.27 17.89 9.26
C ASP A 51 -9.53 17.32 9.91
N GLY A 52 -9.60 15.98 9.95
CA GLY A 52 -10.63 15.26 10.66
C GLY A 52 -10.36 13.77 10.81
N VAL A 53 -11.16 13.15 11.67
CA VAL A 53 -11.17 11.72 11.94
C VAL A 53 -12.50 11.14 11.49
N TYR A 54 -12.45 10.07 10.70
CA TYR A 54 -13.62 9.30 10.31
C TYR A 54 -13.51 7.90 10.89
N THR A 55 -14.45 7.55 11.76
CA THR A 55 -14.54 6.25 12.41
C THR A 55 -15.72 5.51 11.81
N HIS A 56 -15.44 4.43 11.11
CA HIS A 56 -16.46 3.52 10.61
C HIS A 56 -17.07 2.72 11.77
N LYS A 57 -18.32 2.29 11.63
CA LYS A 57 -19.00 1.42 12.60
C LYS A 57 -18.24 0.12 12.90
N ASN A 58 -17.49 -0.40 11.92
CA ASN A 58 -16.65 -1.58 12.10
C ASN A 58 -15.34 -1.29 12.86
N GLY A 59 -15.10 -0.05 13.29
CA GLY A 59 -13.92 0.40 14.00
C GLY A 59 -12.80 0.94 13.11
N ASN A 60 -12.86 0.74 11.78
CA ASN A 60 -11.83 1.29 10.90
C ASN A 60 -11.76 2.81 11.02
N THR A 61 -10.57 3.38 11.01
CA THR A 61 -10.38 4.82 11.17
C THR A 61 -9.61 5.40 10.00
N TYR A 62 -10.00 6.61 9.59
CA TYR A 62 -9.15 7.51 8.83
C TYR A 62 -8.87 8.75 9.67
N GLU A 63 -7.60 9.11 9.82
CA GLU A 63 -7.16 10.36 10.44
C GLU A 63 -6.31 11.12 9.43
N GLY A 64 -6.73 12.32 9.05
CA GLY A 64 -5.99 13.12 8.08
C GLY A 64 -6.83 14.21 7.45
N SER A 65 -6.31 14.78 6.37
CA SER A 65 -6.98 15.91 5.73
C SER A 65 -8.09 15.48 4.75
N TYR A 66 -9.03 16.38 4.54
CA TYR A 66 -10.18 16.26 3.64
C TYR A 66 -10.25 17.47 2.71
N GLU A 67 -10.65 17.22 1.46
CA GLU A 67 -10.96 18.24 0.46
C GLU A 67 -12.21 17.78 -0.30
N GLU A 68 -13.19 18.67 -0.43
CA GLU A 68 -14.47 18.39 -1.11
C GLU A 68 -15.12 17.06 -0.65
N GLY A 69 -15.10 16.81 0.66
CA GLY A 69 -15.75 15.65 1.26
C GLY A 69 -14.93 14.36 1.18
N LYS A 70 -13.78 14.39 0.50
CA LYS A 70 -12.94 13.22 0.23
C LYS A 70 -11.61 13.31 0.97
N ARG A 71 -11.05 12.15 1.33
CA ARG A 71 -9.69 12.06 1.89
C ARG A 71 -8.70 12.67 0.91
N HIS A 72 -7.86 13.58 1.38
CA HIS A 72 -6.85 14.28 0.59
C HIS A 72 -5.63 14.59 1.45
N GLY A 73 -4.45 14.71 0.84
CA GLY A 73 -3.24 15.11 1.56
C GLY A 73 -2.70 13.97 2.41
N ILE A 74 -2.03 14.28 3.51
CA ILE A 74 -1.45 13.25 4.39
C ILE A 74 -2.53 12.70 5.31
N GLY A 75 -2.56 11.38 5.45
CA GLY A 75 -3.44 10.71 6.40
C GLY A 75 -2.98 9.30 6.77
N LYS A 76 -3.67 8.73 7.75
CA LYS A 76 -3.53 7.36 8.20
C LYS A 76 -4.88 6.66 8.11
N TYR A 77 -4.92 5.52 7.42
CA TYR A 77 -6.07 4.62 7.42
C TYR A 77 -5.73 3.36 8.20
N THR A 78 -6.49 3.06 9.25
CA THR A 78 -6.30 1.88 10.10
C THR A 78 -7.47 0.92 9.92
N MET A 79 -7.18 -0.32 9.57
CA MET A 79 -8.15 -1.40 9.54
C MET A 79 -8.08 -2.12 10.88
N VAL A 80 -9.12 -1.99 11.71
CA VAL A 80 -9.11 -2.60 13.05
C VAL A 80 -9.19 -4.12 12.94
N GLU A 81 -10.07 -4.60 12.07
CA GLU A 81 -10.08 -6.01 11.69
C GLU A 81 -8.84 -6.32 10.84
N GLY A 82 -8.07 -7.31 11.25
CA GLY A 82 -6.80 -7.67 10.61
C GLY A 82 -5.61 -6.85 11.10
N GLY A 83 -5.77 -5.55 11.43
CA GLY A 83 -4.72 -4.70 12.00
C GLY A 83 -3.82 -4.01 10.97
N SER A 84 -4.13 -4.15 9.67
CA SER A 84 -3.39 -3.49 8.59
C SER A 84 -3.56 -1.97 8.66
N TYR A 85 -2.57 -1.21 8.19
CA TYR A 85 -2.70 0.24 8.09
C TYR A 85 -1.95 0.80 6.88
N TYR A 86 -2.45 1.93 6.38
CA TYR A 86 -1.76 2.79 5.44
C TYR A 86 -1.45 4.12 6.11
N HIS A 87 -0.25 4.64 5.90
CA HIS A 87 0.12 6.01 6.25
C HIS A 87 0.80 6.67 5.07
N GLY A 88 0.26 7.77 4.58
CA GLY A 88 0.79 8.43 3.39
C GLY A 88 -0.16 9.43 2.76
N SER A 89 0.12 9.74 1.51
CA SER A 89 -0.64 10.71 0.73
C SER A 89 -1.92 10.10 0.15
N PHE A 90 -2.97 10.91 0.06
CA PHE A 90 -4.27 10.61 -0.51
C PHE A 90 -4.66 11.66 -1.54
N ALA A 91 -5.35 11.25 -2.60
CA ALA A 91 -5.99 12.15 -3.54
C ALA A 91 -7.38 11.60 -3.91
N ARG A 92 -8.41 12.45 -3.81
CA ARG A 92 -9.81 12.12 -4.15
C ARG A 92 -10.30 10.81 -3.50
N GLY A 93 -9.86 10.55 -2.26
CA GLY A 93 -10.27 9.37 -1.52
C GLY A 93 -9.39 8.13 -1.69
N LEU A 94 -8.38 8.13 -2.56
CA LEU A 94 -7.52 6.98 -2.85
C LEU A 94 -6.09 7.21 -2.37
N TYR A 95 -5.34 6.14 -2.08
CA TYR A 95 -3.89 6.20 -1.87
C TYR A 95 -3.22 6.76 -3.13
N ASN A 96 -2.44 7.82 -3.00
CA ASN A 96 -1.84 8.50 -4.14
C ASN A 96 -0.60 9.30 -3.70
N GLY A 97 0.51 9.22 -4.43
CA GLY A 97 1.79 9.81 -4.00
C GLY A 97 2.58 8.86 -3.11
N LYS A 98 3.30 9.35 -2.11
CA LYS A 98 4.16 8.51 -1.25
C LYS A 98 3.38 7.97 -0.05
N GLY A 99 3.62 6.70 0.30
CA GLY A 99 3.00 6.08 1.47
C GLY A 99 3.58 4.72 1.84
N THR A 100 3.25 4.30 3.06
CA THR A 100 3.62 2.99 3.63
C THR A 100 2.35 2.21 3.97
N MET A 101 2.27 0.97 3.49
CA MET A 101 1.24 -0.01 3.85
C MET A 101 1.87 -1.13 4.68
N MET A 102 1.27 -1.46 5.82
CA MET A 102 1.59 -2.63 6.62
C MET A 102 0.45 -3.63 6.50
N TYR A 103 0.77 -4.85 6.06
CA TYR A 103 -0.17 -5.95 5.88
C TYR A 103 -0.09 -6.85 7.10
N ALA A 104 -1.04 -6.75 8.03
CA ALA A 104 -0.87 -7.36 9.35
C ALA A 104 -0.91 -8.89 9.36
N GLU A 105 -1.61 -9.54 8.41
CA GLU A 105 -1.68 -11.00 8.32
C GLU A 105 -0.31 -11.64 8.01
N SER A 106 0.42 -11.08 7.02
CA SER A 106 1.78 -11.52 6.70
C SER A 106 2.85 -10.80 7.54
N GLY A 107 2.52 -9.61 8.01
CA GLY A 107 3.43 -8.63 8.59
C GLY A 107 4.26 -7.88 7.55
N ASP A 108 4.00 -8.07 6.26
CA ASP A 108 4.77 -7.46 5.18
C ASP A 108 4.55 -5.95 5.15
N VAL A 109 5.52 -5.25 4.57
CA VAL A 109 5.48 -3.79 4.48
C VAL A 109 5.83 -3.36 3.07
N TYR A 110 5.01 -2.49 2.49
CA TYR A 110 5.36 -1.74 1.29
C TYR A 110 5.56 -0.27 1.63
N THR A 111 6.69 0.31 1.21
CA THR A 111 6.92 1.76 1.25
C THR A 111 7.31 2.21 -0.15
N GLY A 112 6.57 3.17 -0.70
CA GLY A 112 6.83 3.64 -2.05
C GLY A 112 5.78 4.60 -2.57
N GLU A 113 5.74 4.71 -3.88
CA GLU A 113 4.75 5.50 -4.60
C GLU A 113 3.44 4.71 -4.83
N TRP A 114 2.35 5.44 -4.89
CA TRP A 114 0.99 4.96 -5.03
C TRP A 114 0.28 5.79 -6.08
N LYS A 115 -0.57 5.14 -6.86
CA LYS A 115 -1.44 5.80 -7.82
C LYS A 115 -2.80 5.10 -7.84
N ASP A 116 -3.84 5.89 -7.59
CA ASP A 116 -5.23 5.44 -7.63
C ASP A 116 -5.50 4.17 -6.79
N GLY A 117 -4.84 4.08 -5.62
CA GLY A 117 -4.98 2.96 -4.69
C GLY A 117 -4.00 1.80 -4.92
N LEU A 118 -3.23 1.80 -6.00
CA LEU A 118 -2.30 0.73 -6.37
C LEU A 118 -0.85 1.15 -6.15
N ARG A 119 0.03 0.20 -5.80
CA ARG A 119 1.48 0.45 -5.78
C ARG A 119 1.95 0.81 -7.18
N HIS A 120 2.73 1.87 -7.30
CA HIS A 120 3.17 2.43 -8.57
C HIS A 120 4.54 3.10 -8.40
N GLY A 121 5.23 3.48 -9.48
CA GLY A 121 6.47 4.25 -9.39
C GLY A 121 7.58 3.49 -8.67
N THR A 122 8.35 4.16 -7.83
CA THR A 122 9.43 3.51 -7.07
C THR A 122 8.95 3.03 -5.71
N GLY A 123 9.40 1.85 -5.27
CA GLY A 123 9.06 1.36 -3.94
C GLY A 123 9.79 0.09 -3.53
N THR A 124 9.73 -0.19 -2.22
CA THR A 124 10.29 -1.37 -1.56
C THR A 124 9.19 -2.15 -0.89
N TYR A 125 9.12 -3.45 -1.19
CA TYR A 125 8.31 -4.44 -0.49
C TYR A 125 9.21 -5.31 0.38
N VAL A 126 8.93 -5.38 1.68
CA VAL A 126 9.64 -6.22 2.65
C VAL A 126 8.74 -7.37 3.04
N TYR A 127 9.18 -8.58 2.74
CA TYR A 127 8.56 -9.81 3.19
C TYR A 127 9.01 -10.06 4.62
N ARG A 128 8.10 -9.93 5.59
CA ARG A 128 8.45 -10.12 7.01
C ARG A 128 8.76 -11.59 7.28
N ARG A 129 8.02 -12.49 6.63
CA ARG A 129 8.36 -13.91 6.56
C ARG A 129 9.47 -14.08 5.53
N GLY A 130 10.59 -14.69 5.93
CA GLY A 130 11.79 -14.82 5.09
C GLY A 130 12.72 -13.60 5.08
N GLN A 131 12.27 -12.43 5.55
CA GLN A 131 13.06 -11.20 5.66
C GLN A 131 13.64 -10.66 4.34
N ALA A 132 13.15 -11.17 3.20
CA ALA A 132 13.55 -10.73 1.88
C ALA A 132 12.95 -9.35 1.55
N SER A 133 13.55 -8.65 0.58
CA SER A 133 13.00 -7.39 0.08
C SER A 133 13.12 -7.27 -1.43
N ILE A 134 12.10 -6.70 -2.06
CA ILE A 134 12.09 -6.34 -3.47
C ILE A 134 12.00 -4.82 -3.56
N THR A 135 12.97 -4.20 -4.23
CA THR A 135 13.01 -2.75 -4.46
C THR A 135 13.09 -2.48 -5.95
N GLY A 136 12.23 -1.61 -6.47
CA GLY A 136 12.28 -1.29 -7.90
C GLY A 136 11.09 -0.49 -8.40
N SER A 137 10.81 -0.64 -9.70
CA SER A 137 9.71 0.02 -10.40
C SER A 137 8.43 -0.82 -10.35
N TRP A 138 7.34 -0.22 -9.89
CA TRP A 138 6.03 -0.80 -9.73
C TRP A 138 5.05 -0.17 -10.71
N LYS A 139 4.14 -0.98 -11.25
CA LYS A 139 3.02 -0.54 -12.07
C LYS A 139 1.79 -1.37 -11.73
N ASP A 140 0.77 -0.68 -11.24
CA ASP A 140 -0.56 -1.24 -10.97
C ASP A 140 -0.47 -2.50 -10.10
N ASP A 141 0.18 -2.35 -8.93
CA ASP A 141 0.47 -3.39 -7.93
C ASP A 141 1.52 -4.44 -8.30
N ARG A 142 2.19 -4.30 -9.44
CA ARG A 142 3.13 -5.30 -9.95
C ARG A 142 4.53 -4.72 -10.05
N ILE A 143 5.51 -5.41 -9.50
CA ILE A 143 6.92 -5.09 -9.74
C ILE A 143 7.26 -5.41 -11.21
N ILE A 144 7.96 -4.49 -11.87
CA ILE A 144 8.36 -4.60 -13.28
C ILE A 144 9.84 -4.94 -13.38
N GLU A 145 10.68 -4.21 -12.65
CA GLU A 145 12.13 -4.38 -12.61
C GLU A 145 12.69 -3.85 -11.30
N GLY A 146 13.83 -4.39 -10.88
CA GLY A 146 14.47 -3.98 -9.64
C GLY A 146 15.40 -5.04 -9.07
N THR A 147 15.64 -4.91 -7.78
CA THR A 147 16.51 -5.81 -7.01
C THR A 147 15.69 -6.66 -6.04
N TRP A 148 15.97 -7.96 -5.98
CA TRP A 148 15.45 -8.85 -4.94
C TRP A 148 16.60 -9.32 -4.05
N ARG A 149 16.56 -8.91 -2.78
CA ARG A 149 17.51 -9.31 -1.75
C ARG A 149 16.86 -10.38 -0.86
N LEU A 150 17.52 -11.51 -0.64
CA LEU A 150 16.91 -12.66 0.06
C LEU A 150 16.89 -12.54 1.58
N SER A 151 17.70 -11.66 2.18
CA SER A 151 17.76 -11.44 3.62
C SER A 151 18.29 -10.03 3.94
N PRO A 152 18.12 -9.50 5.16
CA PRO A 152 18.58 -8.15 5.52
C PRO A 152 20.10 -8.01 5.60
N ASP A 153 20.83 -9.12 5.60
CA ASP A 153 22.29 -9.13 5.64
C ASP A 153 22.86 -8.35 4.45
N HIS A 154 23.87 -7.53 4.71
CA HIS A 154 24.62 -6.84 3.68
C HIS A 154 25.25 -7.82 2.67
N ASN A 155 25.61 -9.02 3.14
CA ASN A 155 26.15 -10.10 2.31
C ASN A 155 25.07 -11.00 1.68
N SER A 156 23.79 -10.66 1.80
CA SER A 156 22.70 -11.43 1.20
C SER A 156 22.82 -11.51 -0.33
N PRO A 157 22.51 -12.65 -0.97
CA PRO A 157 22.36 -12.72 -2.41
C PRO A 157 21.36 -11.70 -2.93
N VAL A 158 21.72 -11.01 -4.02
CA VAL A 158 20.88 -10.01 -4.67
C VAL A 158 20.68 -10.38 -6.13
N PHE A 159 19.43 -10.54 -6.53
CA PHE A 159 19.04 -10.57 -7.93
C PHE A 159 18.78 -9.14 -8.42
N GLU A 160 19.20 -8.82 -9.64
CA GLU A 160 18.82 -7.61 -10.36
C GLU A 160 18.28 -7.99 -11.75
N GLY A 161 17.09 -7.51 -12.09
CA GLY A 161 16.48 -7.79 -13.39
C GLY A 161 14.99 -7.47 -13.43
N LYS A 162 14.29 -8.10 -14.38
CA LYS A 162 12.84 -7.94 -14.56
C LYS A 162 12.05 -8.99 -13.79
N PHE A 163 10.80 -8.66 -13.50
CA PHE A 163 9.87 -9.53 -12.80
C PHE A 163 8.62 -9.79 -13.64
N ASP A 164 8.12 -11.01 -13.55
CA ASP A 164 6.85 -11.39 -14.13
C ASP A 164 5.72 -10.62 -13.41
N PRO A 165 4.92 -9.81 -14.12
CA PRO A 165 3.91 -8.98 -13.48
C PRO A 165 2.77 -9.79 -12.80
N LYS A 166 2.61 -11.08 -13.13
CA LYS A 166 1.59 -11.95 -12.56
C LYS A 166 2.08 -12.62 -11.27
N PHE A 167 3.35 -12.98 -11.19
CA PHE A 167 3.90 -13.77 -10.08
C PHE A 167 4.95 -13.05 -9.23
N SER A 168 5.41 -11.87 -9.65
CA SER A 168 6.51 -11.12 -9.03
C SER A 168 7.81 -11.94 -8.93
N GLN A 169 8.01 -12.84 -9.89
CA GLN A 169 9.16 -13.76 -9.98
C GLN A 169 10.14 -13.28 -11.07
N PRO A 170 11.47 -13.43 -10.90
CA PRO A 170 12.44 -13.11 -11.94
C PRO A 170 12.10 -13.69 -13.33
N ILE A 171 12.13 -12.83 -14.34
CA ILE A 171 11.90 -13.19 -15.74
C ILE A 171 12.84 -12.45 -16.68
N GLY A 172 13.22 -13.09 -17.79
CA GLY A 172 14.11 -12.50 -18.79
C GLY A 172 15.54 -12.38 -18.29
N GLU A 173 16.31 -11.46 -18.84
CA GLU A 173 17.71 -11.28 -18.45
C GLU A 173 17.84 -10.70 -17.04
N GLY A 174 18.84 -11.19 -16.30
CA GLY A 174 19.18 -10.68 -14.98
C GLY A 174 20.53 -11.18 -14.48
N VAL A 175 20.88 -10.77 -13.26
CA VAL A 175 22.12 -11.16 -12.60
C VAL A 175 21.89 -11.42 -11.11
N TRP A 176 22.41 -12.54 -10.61
CA TRP A 176 22.62 -12.75 -9.18
C TRP A 176 24.02 -12.30 -8.79
N THR A 177 24.11 -11.56 -7.69
CA THR A 177 25.37 -11.27 -6.99
C THR A 177 25.37 -12.03 -5.67
N LEU A 178 26.35 -12.90 -5.48
CA LEU A 178 26.52 -13.77 -4.32
C LEU A 178 27.34 -13.09 -3.20
N PRO A 179 27.33 -13.63 -1.97
CA PRO A 179 28.06 -13.05 -0.82
C PRO A 179 29.57 -12.89 -1.05
N ASP A 180 30.17 -13.76 -1.86
CA ASP A 180 31.59 -13.73 -2.23
C ASP A 180 31.91 -12.76 -3.39
N GLY A 181 30.91 -12.03 -3.89
CA GLY A 181 31.01 -11.15 -5.05
C GLY A 181 30.89 -11.88 -6.38
N GLY A 182 30.71 -13.21 -6.39
CA GLY A 182 30.45 -14.00 -7.57
C GLY A 182 29.17 -13.53 -8.28
N ARG A 183 29.20 -13.48 -9.61
CA ARG A 183 28.08 -13.02 -10.44
C ARG A 183 27.61 -14.10 -11.39
N ILE A 184 26.31 -14.38 -11.35
CA ILE A 184 25.65 -15.36 -12.22
C ILE A 184 24.70 -14.60 -13.15
N PHE A 185 25.04 -14.53 -14.43
CA PHE A 185 24.19 -13.92 -15.45
C PHE A 185 23.34 -15.00 -16.12
N GLY A 186 22.11 -14.67 -16.47
CA GLY A 186 21.26 -15.64 -17.14
C GLY A 186 19.95 -15.06 -17.64
N LYS A 187 19.18 -15.93 -18.30
CA LYS A 187 17.79 -15.69 -18.66
C LYS A 187 16.90 -16.52 -17.73
N TYR A 188 16.13 -15.83 -16.90
CA TYR A 188 15.29 -16.41 -15.87
C TYR A 188 13.87 -16.60 -16.39
N ASN A 189 13.26 -17.69 -15.96
CA ASN A 189 11.82 -17.93 -16.09
C ASN A 189 11.41 -18.75 -14.88
N GLN A 190 11.34 -18.09 -13.72
CA GLN A 190 10.88 -18.77 -12.53
C GLN A 190 9.37 -18.99 -12.67
N THR A 191 8.95 -20.25 -12.53
CA THR A 191 7.55 -20.67 -12.66
C THR A 191 6.96 -21.15 -11.33
N HIS A 192 7.77 -21.19 -10.27
CA HIS A 192 7.39 -21.63 -8.93
C HIS A 192 8.05 -20.72 -7.90
N THR A 193 7.27 -20.29 -6.90
CA THR A 193 7.80 -19.67 -5.69
C THR A 193 8.45 -20.79 -4.87
N PRO A 194 9.71 -20.68 -4.43
CA PRO A 194 10.26 -21.63 -3.45
C PRO A 194 9.29 -21.67 -2.27
N SER A 195 8.86 -22.87 -1.85
CA SER A 195 8.00 -22.96 -0.68
C SER A 195 8.80 -22.47 0.54
N ASP A 196 8.16 -21.71 1.42
CA ASP A 196 8.74 -21.17 2.67
C ASP A 196 9.26 -22.27 3.65
N ILE A 197 9.32 -23.54 3.21
CA ILE A 197 9.53 -24.76 4.03
C ILE A 197 10.64 -25.65 3.45
N SER A 198 11.25 -25.34 2.30
CA SER A 198 12.41 -26.10 1.82
C SER A 198 13.68 -25.31 2.00
N ASP A 199 14.70 -25.94 2.61
CA ASP A 199 16.08 -25.43 2.79
C ASP A 199 16.83 -25.14 1.47
N ASP A 200 16.11 -25.03 0.36
CA ASP A 200 16.65 -25.15 -0.98
C ASP A 200 15.98 -24.15 -1.93
N ILE A 201 16.20 -22.86 -1.64
CA ILE A 201 15.80 -21.73 -2.50
C ILE A 201 16.48 -21.82 -3.90
N ILE A 202 17.54 -22.61 -4.02
CA ILE A 202 18.41 -22.68 -5.20
C ILE A 202 17.96 -23.77 -6.20
N THR A 203 17.31 -24.86 -5.77
CA THR A 203 17.13 -26.06 -6.62
C THR A 203 15.92 -26.05 -7.56
N ASN A 204 15.05 -25.03 -7.50
CA ASN A 204 13.92 -24.87 -8.44
C ASN A 204 14.14 -23.78 -9.50
N LEU A 205 15.34 -23.22 -9.58
CA LEU A 205 15.72 -22.32 -10.68
C LEU A 205 16.28 -23.17 -11.83
N HIS A 206 15.54 -23.24 -12.94
CA HIS A 206 16.10 -23.80 -14.17
C HIS A 206 17.00 -22.75 -14.82
N TRP A 207 18.32 -22.99 -14.75
CA TRP A 207 19.34 -22.16 -15.36
C TRP A 207 19.52 -22.58 -16.82
N VAL A 208 19.15 -21.70 -17.75
CA VAL A 208 19.53 -21.86 -19.15
C VAL A 208 20.55 -20.78 -19.45
N SER A 209 21.82 -21.17 -19.50
CA SER A 209 22.89 -20.31 -20.01
C SER A 209 22.67 -20.06 -21.51
N SER A 210 23.18 -18.94 -22.01
CA SER A 210 23.08 -18.58 -23.44
C SER A 210 23.83 -19.56 -24.37
N ASP A 211 24.68 -20.43 -23.82
CA ASP A 211 25.41 -21.49 -24.53
C ASP A 211 24.82 -22.90 -24.35
N GLY A 212 23.67 -23.04 -23.66
CA GLY A 212 22.92 -24.30 -23.57
C GLY A 212 23.49 -25.34 -22.60
N ALA A 213 24.41 -24.96 -21.71
CA ALA A 213 24.85 -25.82 -20.62
C ALA A 213 23.93 -25.65 -19.40
N CYS A 214 23.17 -26.70 -19.06
CA CYS A 214 22.54 -26.80 -17.74
C CYS A 214 23.64 -26.79 -16.67
N VAL A 215 23.48 -25.97 -15.64
CA VAL A 215 24.20 -26.09 -14.36
C VAL A 215 23.17 -26.41 -13.28
#